data_AF-A0A9X1UYH1-F1
#
_entry.id   AF-A0A9X1UYH1-F1
#
_cell.length_a   1.000
_cell.length_b   1.000
_cell.length_c   1.000
_cell.angle_alpha   90.00
_cell.angle_beta   90.00
_cell.angle_gamma   90.00
#
_symmetry.space_group_name_H-M   'P 1'
#
loop_
_entity.id
_entity.type
_entity.pdbx_description
1 polymer ?
#
loop_
_entity_poly.entity_id
_entity_poly.type
_entity_poly.pdbx_seq_one_letter_code
_entity_poly.pdbx_strand_id
1 'polypeptide(L)'
;MSFSITYHRFFVVHIKEHTSNKPIRFLKFQPTETTRELLKKYQLIFRKRDDGFEIYYKTNEYANPALENPISGRLKFSFVIRITSFSLFSEYEPENPVAPNFYFDNLTSSGAISNASAGNLTSSSHFQKDDIVRLYPLTFSVSTPQNIPNAPTEWRLKKYFTPKDLLQTVNIDNPDSLPAISVRINDPLKNPSEYIDQNGVYTLEADSATPKPETVYLDDQLSGKSVHGILDLYWDTSQDSVPANSGKEFQINFKRK
;
A
#
# COMPACT_ATOMS: atom_id res chain seq x y z
N MET A 1 -32.27 -1.59 -32.06
CA MET A 1 -31.42 -2.48 -31.24
C MET A 1 -31.01 -1.71 -29.99
N SER A 2 -31.31 -2.20 -28.79
CA SER A 2 -30.83 -1.60 -27.54
C SER A 2 -29.56 -2.32 -27.10
N PHE A 3 -28.50 -1.59 -26.78
CA PHE A 3 -27.35 -2.14 -26.07
C PHE A 3 -27.62 -2.00 -24.57
N SER A 4 -27.62 -3.10 -23.80
CA SER A 4 -27.56 -3.05 -22.35
C SER A 4 -26.10 -3.12 -21.92
N ILE A 5 -25.69 -2.18 -21.08
CA ILE A 5 -24.40 -2.24 -20.38
C ILE A 5 -24.72 -2.71 -18.97
N THR A 6 -24.20 -3.87 -18.58
CA THR A 6 -24.35 -4.41 -17.23
C THR A 6 -23.07 -4.17 -16.44
N TYR A 7 -23.21 -3.92 -15.15
CA TYR A 7 -22.09 -3.72 -14.24
C TYR A 7 -22.08 -4.80 -13.18
N HIS A 8 -20.99 -5.57 -13.14
CA HIS A 8 -20.80 -6.62 -12.15
C HIS A 8 -19.65 -6.27 -11.21
N ARG A 9 -19.87 -6.41 -9.90
CA ARG A 9 -18.86 -6.05 -8.90
C ARG A 9 -17.65 -6.97 -9.03
N PHE A 10 -16.47 -6.37 -9.23
CA PHE A 10 -15.18 -7.06 -9.22
C PHE A 10 -14.65 -7.22 -7.79
N PHE A 11 -14.60 -6.11 -7.05
CA PHE A 11 -14.39 -6.12 -5.60
C PHE A 11 -14.90 -4.83 -4.96
N VAL A 12 -15.00 -4.83 -3.64
CA VAL A 12 -15.35 -3.66 -2.81
C VAL A 12 -14.41 -3.54 -1.63
N VAL A 13 -14.11 -2.31 -1.24
CA VAL A 13 -13.40 -1.99 0.00
C VAL A 13 -14.32 -1.15 0.87
N HIS A 14 -14.55 -1.61 2.10
CA HIS A 14 -15.29 -0.91 3.14
C HIS A 14 -14.38 -0.44 4.25
N ILE A 15 -14.74 0.67 4.88
CA ILE A 15 -14.11 1.19 6.08
C ILE A 15 -15.15 1.27 7.17
N LYS A 16 -14.86 0.64 8.30
CA LYS A 16 -15.80 0.57 9.41
C LYS A 16 -15.11 0.65 10.76
N GLU A 17 -15.88 1.02 11.76
CA GLU A 17 -15.48 0.93 13.16
C GLU A 17 -15.49 -0.54 13.60
N HIS A 18 -14.41 -0.98 14.22
CA HIS A 18 -14.16 -2.39 14.59
C HIS A 18 -15.25 -2.97 15.49
N THR A 19 -15.71 -2.22 16.49
CA THR A 19 -16.69 -2.69 17.49
C THR A 19 -18.14 -2.51 17.03
N SER A 20 -18.48 -1.35 16.47
CA SER A 20 -19.86 -1.00 16.14
C SER A 20 -20.26 -1.37 14.70
N ASN A 21 -19.30 -1.75 13.86
CA ASN A 21 -19.45 -1.88 12.40
C ASN A 21 -20.00 -0.63 11.69
N LYS A 22 -20.00 0.54 12.34
CA LYS A 22 -20.47 1.78 11.71
C LYS A 22 -19.52 2.20 10.60
N PRO A 23 -20.05 2.72 9.47
CA PRO A 23 -19.23 3.17 8.36
C PRO A 23 -18.39 4.40 8.75
N ILE A 24 -17.13 4.39 8.34
CA ILE A 24 -16.19 5.49 8.55
C ILE A 24 -16.05 6.30 7.26
N ARG A 25 -16.24 7.61 7.34
CA ARG A 25 -16.38 8.48 6.15
C ARG A 25 -15.27 9.51 5.95
N PHE A 26 -14.29 9.55 6.86
CA PHE A 26 -13.20 10.53 6.82
C PHE A 26 -12.02 10.11 5.94
N LEU A 27 -12.06 8.93 5.31
CA LEU A 27 -11.04 8.48 4.35
C LEU A 27 -11.62 8.48 2.94
N LYS A 28 -10.82 8.96 1.99
CA LYS A 28 -11.15 8.90 0.57
C LYS A 28 -10.03 8.24 -0.21
N PHE A 29 -10.43 7.37 -1.14
CA PHE A 29 -9.53 6.64 -2.02
C PHE A 29 -9.52 7.25 -3.41
N GLN A 30 -8.35 7.24 -4.04
CA GLN A 30 -8.20 7.57 -5.45
C GLN A 30 -7.23 6.58 -6.11
N PRO A 31 -7.53 6.06 -7.31
CA PRO A 31 -6.58 5.21 -8.01
C PRO A 31 -5.33 6.01 -8.41
N THR A 32 -4.15 5.39 -8.26
CA THR A 32 -2.89 5.92 -8.80
C THR A 32 -2.94 6.00 -10.33
N GLU A 33 -1.95 6.63 -10.97
CA GLU A 33 -1.89 6.67 -12.45
C GLU A 33 -1.85 5.26 -13.03
N THR A 34 -0.93 4.41 -12.54
CA THR A 34 -0.82 3.01 -12.95
C THR A 34 -2.13 2.25 -12.77
N THR A 35 -2.84 2.46 -11.66
CA THR A 35 -4.15 1.83 -11.44
C THR A 35 -5.20 2.37 -12.42
N ARG A 36 -5.19 3.66 -12.76
CA ARG A 36 -6.11 4.21 -13.77
C ARG A 36 -5.87 3.60 -15.15
N GLU A 37 -4.63 3.36 -15.51
CA GLU A 37 -4.27 2.66 -16.75
C GLU A 37 -4.75 1.20 -16.73
N LEU A 38 -4.56 0.48 -15.62
CA LEU A 38 -5.06 -0.88 -15.45
C LEU A 38 -6.60 -0.93 -15.53
N LEU A 39 -7.29 -0.02 -14.84
CA LEU A 39 -8.75 0.05 -14.89
C LEU A 39 -9.24 0.29 -16.32
N LYS A 40 -8.59 1.19 -17.07
CA LYS A 40 -8.91 1.43 -18.49
C LYS A 40 -8.62 0.19 -19.36
N LYS A 41 -7.46 -0.45 -19.16
CA LYS A 41 -7.05 -1.64 -19.91
C LYS A 41 -8.05 -2.78 -19.76
N TYR A 42 -8.50 -3.07 -18.54
CA TYR A 42 -9.41 -4.17 -18.24
C TYR A 42 -10.90 -3.77 -18.24
N GLN A 43 -11.25 -2.58 -18.76
CA GLN A 43 -12.61 -2.04 -18.79
C GLN A 43 -13.30 -2.07 -17.41
N LEU A 44 -12.54 -1.79 -16.37
CA LEU A 44 -13.00 -1.72 -14.99
C LEU A 44 -13.38 -0.28 -14.63
N ILE A 45 -14.41 -0.14 -13.80
CA ILE A 45 -14.91 1.16 -13.35
C ILE A 45 -14.72 1.29 -11.85
N PHE A 46 -14.00 2.34 -11.46
CA PHE A 46 -13.88 2.75 -10.06
C PHE A 46 -15.06 3.64 -9.66
N ARG A 47 -15.79 3.24 -8.63
CA ARG A 47 -16.88 3.99 -8.03
C ARG A 47 -16.57 4.32 -6.57
N LYS A 48 -16.47 5.62 -6.26
CA LYS A 48 -16.30 6.09 -4.89
C LYS A 48 -17.55 5.81 -4.05
N ARG A 49 -17.34 5.48 -2.77
CA ARG A 49 -18.37 5.40 -1.74
C ARG A 49 -18.01 6.32 -0.57
N ASP A 50 -18.95 6.52 0.34
CA ASP A 50 -18.68 7.34 1.51
C ASP A 50 -17.75 6.65 2.49
N ASP A 51 -17.88 5.33 2.59
CA ASP A 51 -17.18 4.42 3.46
C ASP A 51 -16.18 3.51 2.71
N GLY A 52 -15.69 3.96 1.55
CA GLY A 52 -14.74 3.19 0.75
C GLY A 52 -14.93 3.36 -0.75
N PHE A 53 -14.86 2.26 -1.49
CA PHE A 53 -15.05 2.26 -2.95
C PHE A 53 -15.33 0.87 -3.50
N GLU A 54 -15.78 0.81 -4.74
CA GLU A 54 -16.07 -0.42 -5.47
C GLU A 54 -15.42 -0.37 -6.85
N ILE A 55 -15.00 -1.54 -7.34
CA ILE A 55 -14.60 -1.75 -8.73
C ILE A 55 -15.65 -2.63 -9.41
N TYR A 56 -16.04 -2.25 -10.61
CA TYR A 56 -16.99 -3.00 -11.44
C TYR A 56 -16.37 -3.41 -12.76
N TYR A 57 -16.69 -4.61 -13.22
CA TYR A 57 -16.62 -4.94 -14.63
C TYR A 57 -17.69 -4.16 -15.39
N LYS A 58 -17.32 -3.63 -16.55
CA LYS A 58 -18.27 -3.18 -17.57
C LYS A 58 -18.45 -4.32 -18.57
N THR A 59 -19.64 -4.90 -18.65
CA THR A 59 -19.96 -5.97 -19.61
C THR A 59 -20.96 -5.53 -20.65
N ASN A 60 -20.87 -6.18 -21.80
CA ASN A 60 -21.90 -6.19 -22.82
C ASN A 60 -22.39 -7.63 -22.96
N GLU A 61 -23.58 -7.92 -22.45
CA GLU A 61 -24.14 -9.28 -22.42
C GLU A 61 -24.39 -9.86 -23.83
N TYR A 62 -24.43 -9.01 -24.84
CA TYR A 62 -24.60 -9.40 -26.24
C TYR A 62 -23.27 -9.57 -26.99
N ALA A 63 -22.13 -9.26 -26.36
CA ALA A 63 -20.80 -9.49 -26.92
C ALA A 63 -20.27 -10.88 -26.55
N ASN A 64 -19.53 -11.50 -27.46
CA ASN A 64 -18.78 -12.74 -27.19
C ASN A 64 -17.30 -12.52 -27.53
N PRO A 65 -16.40 -12.48 -26.53
CA PRO A 65 -16.62 -12.69 -25.10
C PRO A 65 -17.31 -11.51 -24.39
N ALA A 66 -18.03 -11.78 -23.30
CA ALA A 66 -18.73 -10.74 -22.52
C ALA A 66 -17.77 -9.79 -21.78
N LEU A 67 -16.54 -10.25 -21.52
CA LEU A 67 -15.41 -9.43 -21.08
C LEU A 67 -14.53 -9.13 -22.29
N GLU A 68 -14.38 -7.84 -22.63
CA GLU A 68 -13.55 -7.43 -23.77
C GLU A 68 -12.06 -7.73 -23.54
N ASN A 69 -11.57 -7.58 -22.31
CA ASN A 69 -10.16 -7.77 -21.94
C ASN A 69 -10.06 -8.65 -20.69
N PRO A 70 -9.74 -9.95 -20.83
CA PRO A 70 -9.61 -10.85 -19.70
C PRO A 70 -8.37 -10.53 -18.86
N ILE A 71 -8.43 -10.86 -17.57
CA ILE A 71 -7.28 -10.76 -16.66
C ILE A 71 -6.59 -12.11 -16.66
N SER A 72 -5.37 -12.20 -17.19
CA SER A 72 -4.63 -13.47 -17.34
C SER A 72 -3.42 -13.63 -16.43
N GLY A 73 -3.16 -12.65 -15.53
CA GLY A 73 -1.98 -12.66 -14.69
C GLY A 73 -2.12 -11.84 -13.42
N ARG A 74 -1.05 -11.84 -12.61
CA ARG A 74 -1.02 -11.11 -11.34
C ARG A 74 -1.07 -9.60 -11.58
N LEU A 75 -2.03 -8.93 -10.96
CA LEU A 75 -2.22 -7.49 -10.99
C LEU A 75 -2.01 -6.90 -9.59
N LYS A 76 -1.53 -5.66 -9.54
CA LYS A 76 -1.49 -4.82 -8.34
C LYS A 76 -2.30 -3.56 -8.61
N PHE A 77 -3.37 -3.35 -7.84
CA PHE A 77 -4.16 -2.13 -7.85
C PHE A 77 -3.77 -1.28 -6.64
N SER A 78 -3.11 -0.16 -6.91
CA SER A 78 -2.67 0.80 -5.89
C SER A 78 -3.63 1.98 -5.79
N PHE A 79 -4.01 2.34 -4.57
CA PHE A 79 -4.90 3.48 -4.28
C PHE A 79 -4.26 4.39 -3.24
N VAL A 80 -4.33 5.69 -3.47
CA VAL A 80 -3.94 6.69 -2.46
C VAL A 80 -5.07 6.93 -1.49
N ILE A 81 -4.73 7.11 -0.23
CA ILE A 81 -5.64 7.39 0.86
C ILE A 81 -5.45 8.84 1.28
N ARG A 82 -6.56 9.55 1.43
CA ARG A 82 -6.60 10.91 1.98
C ARG A 82 -7.54 10.98 3.16
N ILE A 83 -7.07 11.58 4.25
CA ILE A 83 -7.93 11.95 5.37
C ILE A 83 -8.62 13.27 5.01
N THR A 84 -9.95 13.30 5.05
CA THR A 84 -10.75 14.50 4.81
C THR A 84 -11.13 15.23 6.09
N SER A 85 -11.05 14.56 7.24
CA SER A 85 -11.32 15.15 8.56
C SER A 85 -10.37 14.60 9.61
N PHE A 86 -9.35 15.38 9.96
CA PHE A 86 -8.38 15.02 10.99
C PHE A 86 -8.97 15.02 12.40
N SER A 87 -9.97 15.85 12.68
CA SER A 87 -10.65 15.85 13.98
C SER A 87 -11.34 14.51 14.22
N LEU A 88 -12.09 14.00 13.24
CA LEU A 88 -12.72 12.68 13.33
C LEU A 88 -11.68 11.56 13.38
N PHE A 89 -10.62 11.65 12.57
CA PHE A 89 -9.53 10.67 12.60
C PHE A 89 -8.86 10.58 13.98
N SER A 90 -8.71 11.71 14.68
CA SER A 90 -8.09 11.76 16.00
C SER A 90 -8.87 11.04 17.12
N GLU A 91 -10.12 10.64 16.86
CA GLU A 91 -10.94 9.82 17.79
C GLU A 91 -10.60 8.33 17.72
N TYR A 92 -9.75 7.90 16.78
CA TYR A 92 -9.41 6.49 16.55
C TYR A 92 -7.95 6.19 16.93
N GLU A 93 -7.68 4.92 17.23
CA GLU A 93 -6.34 4.38 17.44
C GLU A 93 -5.57 4.28 16.11
N PRO A 94 -4.22 4.37 16.14
CA PRO A 94 -3.36 4.62 17.29
C PRO A 94 -3.33 6.11 17.68
N GLU A 95 -3.14 6.39 18.98
CA GLU A 95 -3.29 7.73 19.59
C GLU A 95 -2.36 8.81 19.05
N ASN A 96 -1.26 8.43 18.42
CA ASN A 96 -0.22 9.38 18.07
C ASN A 96 0.36 9.08 16.70
N PRO A 97 -0.18 9.78 15.69
CA PRO A 97 0.65 9.93 14.53
C PRO A 97 0.62 11.38 14.05
N VAL A 98 1.73 12.06 14.31
CA VAL A 98 2.05 13.31 13.62
C VAL A 98 2.21 12.95 12.15
N ALA A 99 1.13 13.11 11.38
CA ALA A 99 1.05 12.85 9.93
C ALA A 99 1.62 11.46 9.50
N PRO A 100 1.05 10.34 9.97
CA PRO A 100 1.49 9.03 9.50
C PRO A 100 1.05 8.85 8.04
N ASN A 101 1.82 8.04 7.32
CA ASN A 101 1.24 7.35 6.19
C ASN A 101 0.80 5.97 6.66
N PHE A 102 -0.32 5.49 6.14
CA PHE A 102 -0.78 4.12 6.37
C PHE A 102 -0.44 3.25 5.18
N TYR A 103 -0.27 1.96 5.41
CA TYR A 103 -0.17 0.96 4.36
C TYR A 103 -1.14 -0.18 4.66
N PHE A 104 -1.97 -0.51 3.67
CA PHE A 104 -2.90 -1.62 3.73
C PHE A 104 -2.70 -2.50 2.50
N ASP A 105 -2.84 -3.80 2.68
CA ASP A 105 -2.76 -4.76 1.60
C ASP A 105 -3.58 -6.02 1.89
N ASN A 106 -3.74 -6.86 0.87
CA ASN A 106 -4.42 -8.14 1.00
C ASN A 106 -3.46 -9.34 0.97
N LEU A 107 -2.20 -9.15 1.33
CA LEU A 107 -1.20 -10.21 1.44
C LEU A 107 -1.13 -10.76 2.87
N THR A 108 -0.70 -12.01 2.99
CA THR A 108 -0.35 -12.62 4.27
C THR A 108 1.02 -12.14 4.72
N SER A 109 1.42 -12.47 5.96
CA SER A 109 2.79 -12.20 6.45
C SER A 109 3.90 -12.85 5.62
N SER A 110 3.58 -13.85 4.79
CA SER A 110 4.50 -14.48 3.83
C SER A 110 4.44 -13.89 2.42
N GLY A 111 3.63 -12.85 2.19
CA GLY A 111 3.47 -12.20 0.88
C GLY A 111 2.57 -12.93 -0.10
N ALA A 112 1.85 -13.97 0.34
CA ALA A 112 0.85 -14.67 -0.47
C ALA A 112 -0.46 -13.88 -0.49
N ILE A 113 -1.22 -13.93 -1.57
CA ILE A 113 -2.50 -13.24 -1.65
C ILE A 113 -3.52 -13.93 -0.73
N SER A 114 -4.21 -13.14 0.09
CA SER A 114 -5.28 -13.64 0.92
C SER A 114 -6.45 -14.13 0.05
N ASN A 115 -6.77 -15.41 0.21
CA ASN A 115 -7.85 -16.07 -0.51
C ASN A 115 -9.23 -15.87 0.13
N ALA A 116 -9.32 -15.09 1.21
CA ALA A 116 -10.59 -14.80 1.86
C ALA A 116 -11.54 -14.05 0.91
N SER A 117 -12.79 -14.51 0.84
CA SER A 117 -13.86 -13.83 0.12
C SER A 117 -14.25 -12.51 0.78
N ALA A 118 -14.06 -12.43 2.10
CA ALA A 118 -14.12 -11.22 2.93
C ALA A 118 -12.78 -11.04 3.65
N GLY A 119 -11.89 -10.21 3.11
CA GLY A 119 -10.54 -10.00 3.64
C GLY A 119 -10.43 -8.79 4.55
N ASN A 120 -9.80 -8.94 5.70
CA ASN A 120 -9.35 -7.79 6.49
C ASN A 120 -8.01 -7.28 5.92
N LEU A 121 -7.91 -5.97 5.70
CA LEU A 121 -6.74 -5.32 5.10
C LEU A 121 -5.80 -4.70 6.13
N THR A 122 -6.20 -4.65 7.40
CA THR A 122 -5.31 -4.24 8.48
C THR A 122 -4.47 -5.44 8.94
N SER A 123 -3.23 -5.19 9.34
CA SER A 123 -2.27 -6.21 9.81
C SER A 123 -2.79 -7.05 10.99
N SER A 124 -3.67 -6.46 11.81
CA SER A 124 -4.42 -7.11 12.89
C SER A 124 -5.91 -6.85 12.72
N SER A 125 -6.73 -7.20 13.72
CA SER A 125 -8.18 -7.01 13.72
C SER A 125 -8.67 -5.57 13.48
N HIS A 126 -7.81 -4.58 13.70
CA HIS A 126 -8.03 -3.16 13.45
C HIS A 126 -6.70 -2.47 13.15
N PHE A 127 -6.80 -1.23 12.66
CA PHE A 127 -5.69 -0.35 12.35
C PHE A 127 -4.84 -0.08 13.59
N GLN A 128 -3.54 -0.35 13.46
CA GLN A 128 -2.57 -0.29 14.55
C GLN A 128 -1.21 0.25 14.07
N LYS A 129 -0.22 0.30 14.96
CA LYS A 129 1.12 0.83 14.65
C LYS A 129 1.84 0.07 13.53
N ASP A 130 1.60 -1.22 13.39
CA ASP A 130 2.21 -2.05 12.35
C ASP A 130 1.69 -1.72 10.94
N ASP A 131 0.58 -0.99 10.83
CA ASP A 131 0.04 -0.48 9.56
C ASP A 131 0.63 0.90 9.19
N ILE A 132 1.52 1.45 10.02
CA ILE A 132 2.18 2.74 9.75
C ILE A 132 3.37 2.51 8.82
N VAL A 133 3.49 3.38 7.82
CA VAL A 133 4.57 3.38 6.85
C VAL A 133 5.16 4.78 6.70
N ARG A 134 6.43 4.88 6.31
CA ARG A 134 7.01 6.12 5.79
C ARG A 134 6.99 6.14 4.28
N LEU A 135 6.49 7.21 3.68
CA LEU A 135 6.56 7.41 2.23
C LEU A 135 7.88 8.10 1.88
N TYR A 136 8.61 7.51 0.96
CA TYR A 136 9.82 8.08 0.38
C TYR A 136 9.77 8.01 -1.15
N PRO A 137 10.50 8.89 -1.86
CA PRO A 137 10.86 8.62 -3.25
C PRO A 137 11.72 7.36 -3.36
N LEU A 138 11.91 6.83 -4.57
CA LEU A 138 12.75 5.66 -4.81
C LEU A 138 14.17 5.87 -4.27
N THR A 139 14.76 7.04 -4.52
CA THR A 139 16.03 7.44 -3.90
C THR A 139 15.79 8.48 -2.82
N PHE A 140 16.14 8.18 -1.57
CA PHE A 140 15.85 9.04 -0.42
C PHE A 140 17.05 9.16 0.52
N SER A 141 16.93 9.98 1.55
CA SER A 141 17.97 10.16 2.56
C SER A 141 17.43 9.93 3.96
N VAL A 142 18.24 9.27 4.79
CA VAL A 142 17.92 8.97 6.19
C VAL A 142 18.96 9.58 7.11
N SER A 143 18.49 10.21 8.18
CA SER A 143 19.35 10.75 9.22
C SER A 143 19.79 9.62 10.15
N THR A 144 21.09 9.43 10.24
CA THR A 144 21.70 8.34 11.01
C THR A 144 22.48 8.92 12.19
N PRO A 145 22.14 8.56 13.44
CA PRO A 145 22.91 9.01 14.61
C PRO A 145 24.30 8.37 14.61
N GLN A 146 25.34 9.15 14.93
CA GLN A 146 26.73 8.68 15.00
C GLN A 146 27.34 8.81 16.41
N ASN A 147 26.85 9.74 17.23
CA ASN A 147 27.32 9.92 18.62
C ASN A 147 26.56 9.05 19.64
N ILE A 148 26.32 7.79 19.31
CA ILE A 148 25.68 6.81 20.21
C ILE A 148 26.53 5.55 20.34
N PRO A 149 26.49 4.84 21.49
CA PRO A 149 27.09 3.52 21.60
C PRO A 149 26.50 2.58 20.54
N ASN A 150 27.35 1.84 19.83
CA ASN A 150 26.95 0.98 18.71
C ASN A 150 26.20 1.74 17.61
N ALA A 151 26.74 2.89 17.20
CA ALA A 151 26.25 3.61 16.03
C ALA A 151 26.15 2.68 14.81
N PRO A 152 25.09 2.81 13.99
CA PRO A 152 24.94 2.05 12.76
C PRO A 152 26.17 2.20 11.85
N THR A 153 26.64 1.10 11.29
CA THR A 153 27.72 1.09 10.28
C THR A 153 27.19 0.83 8.88
N GLU A 154 25.96 0.34 8.76
CA GLU A 154 25.28 0.18 7.48
C GLU A 154 23.75 0.27 7.62
N TRP A 155 23.11 0.63 6.51
CA TRP A 155 21.69 0.49 6.31
C TRP A 155 21.41 -0.66 5.35
N ARG A 156 20.37 -1.43 5.64
CA ARG A 156 19.90 -2.53 4.82
C ARG A 156 18.48 -2.28 4.38
N LEU A 157 18.23 -2.43 3.09
CA LEU A 157 16.89 -2.39 2.51
C LEU A 157 16.49 -3.81 2.11
N LYS A 158 15.32 -4.25 2.58
CA LYS A 158 14.83 -5.63 2.47
C LYS A 158 13.42 -5.68 1.92
N LYS A 159 13.02 -6.82 1.35
CA LYS A 159 11.61 -7.06 1.05
C LYS A 159 10.79 -7.12 2.34
N TYR A 160 9.64 -6.46 2.34
CA TYR A 160 8.77 -6.41 3.52
C TYR A 160 8.23 -7.79 3.92
N PHE A 161 7.65 -8.54 2.98
CA PHE A 161 7.03 -9.85 3.23
C PHE A 161 8.01 -11.03 3.26
N THR A 162 9.24 -10.79 2.81
CA THR A 162 10.32 -11.80 2.84
C THR A 162 11.57 -11.14 3.43
N PRO A 163 11.59 -10.80 4.72
CA PRO A 163 12.65 -9.97 5.33
C PRO A 163 14.03 -10.64 5.37
N LYS A 164 14.13 -11.92 4.98
CA LYS A 164 15.40 -12.60 4.73
C LYS A 164 16.04 -12.19 3.39
N ASP A 165 15.24 -11.70 2.45
CA ASP A 165 15.69 -11.23 1.15
C ASP A 165 16.23 -9.80 1.30
N LEU A 166 17.54 -9.69 1.50
CA LEU A 166 18.29 -8.45 1.42
C LEU A 166 18.34 -7.97 -0.04
N LEU A 167 17.96 -6.72 -0.28
CA LEU A 167 17.98 -6.11 -1.61
C LEU A 167 19.20 -5.20 -1.80
N GLN A 168 19.58 -4.47 -0.75
CA GLN A 168 20.68 -3.52 -0.80
C GLN A 168 21.31 -3.34 0.58
N THR A 169 22.63 -3.14 0.59
CA THR A 169 23.39 -2.67 1.76
C THR A 169 24.08 -1.36 1.42
N VAL A 170 23.90 -0.34 2.28
CA VAL A 170 24.54 0.96 2.15
C VAL A 170 25.44 1.20 3.35
N ASN A 171 26.74 1.16 3.12
CA ASN A 171 27.73 1.45 4.15
C ASN A 171 27.68 2.92 4.56
N ILE A 172 27.94 3.14 5.84
CA ILE A 172 28.02 4.46 6.45
C ILE A 172 29.50 4.83 6.56
N ASP A 173 29.92 5.81 5.77
CA ASP A 173 31.19 6.46 5.99
C ASP A 173 31.07 7.30 7.27
N ASN A 174 31.79 6.92 8.33
CA ASN A 174 31.75 7.61 9.62
C ASN A 174 32.80 8.73 9.69
N PRO A 175 32.44 10.01 9.50
CA PRO A 175 33.30 11.10 9.90
C PRO A 175 33.26 11.22 11.43
N ASP A 176 34.39 10.98 12.10
CA ASP A 176 34.59 10.94 13.57
C ASP A 176 34.23 12.22 14.37
N SER A 177 33.24 13.02 13.97
CA SER A 177 32.95 14.32 14.58
C SER A 177 31.50 14.82 14.47
N LEU A 178 30.61 14.14 13.73
CA LEU A 178 29.24 14.63 13.53
C LEU A 178 28.22 13.89 14.41
N PRO A 179 27.23 14.59 15.00
CA PRO A 179 26.20 13.94 15.82
C PRO A 179 25.26 13.04 15.01
N ALA A 180 25.01 13.40 13.75
CA ALA A 180 24.27 12.60 12.80
C ALA A 180 24.77 12.89 11.38
N ILE A 181 24.60 11.90 10.49
CA ILE A 181 24.90 12.03 9.07
C ILE A 181 23.67 11.68 8.23
N SER A 182 23.55 12.31 7.06
CA SER A 182 22.51 12.00 6.10
C SER A 182 23.02 10.97 5.10
N VAL A 183 22.45 9.77 5.14
CA VAL A 183 22.83 8.65 4.25
C VAL A 183 21.82 8.54 3.14
N ARG A 184 22.29 8.52 1.89
CA ARG A 184 21.43 8.37 0.72
C ARG A 184 21.21 6.88 0.42
N ILE A 185 19.97 6.47 0.36
CA ILE A 185 19.52 5.08 0.14
C ILE A 185 18.98 4.93 -1.27
N ASN A 186 19.19 3.75 -1.86
CA ASN A 186 18.76 3.40 -3.22
C ASN A 186 19.22 4.42 -4.28
N ASP A 187 20.50 4.82 -4.20
CA ASP A 187 21.12 5.76 -5.14
C ASP A 187 21.62 5.02 -6.40
N PRO A 188 21.02 5.25 -7.58
CA PRO A 188 21.40 4.55 -8.82
C PRO A 188 22.82 4.90 -9.28
N LEU A 189 23.41 6.01 -8.81
CA LEU A 189 24.77 6.39 -9.17
C LEU A 189 25.83 5.69 -8.31
N LYS A 190 25.50 5.39 -7.05
CA LYS A 190 26.43 4.73 -6.12
C LYS A 190 26.38 3.21 -6.25
N ASN A 191 25.17 2.64 -6.30
CA ASN A 191 24.93 1.20 -6.29
C ASN A 191 24.00 0.77 -7.44
N PRO A 192 24.41 0.91 -8.72
CA PRO A 192 23.53 0.68 -9.86
C PRO A 192 23.01 -0.76 -9.96
N SER A 193 23.81 -1.76 -9.55
CA SER A 193 23.43 -3.18 -9.58
C SER A 193 22.40 -3.57 -8.51
N GLU A 194 22.27 -2.76 -7.45
CA GLU A 194 21.35 -2.98 -6.33
C GLU A 194 20.20 -1.96 -6.36
N TYR A 195 20.06 -1.20 -7.44
CA TYR A 195 19.01 -0.21 -7.58
C TYR A 195 17.64 -0.89 -7.68
N ILE A 196 16.71 -0.43 -6.85
CA ILE A 196 15.32 -0.87 -6.85
C ILE A 196 14.52 0.14 -7.65
N ASP A 197 13.99 -0.30 -8.78
CA ASP A 197 13.15 0.49 -9.70
C ASP A 197 11.64 0.25 -9.51
N GLN A 198 11.28 -0.62 -8.57
CA GLN A 198 9.88 -1.00 -8.32
C GLN A 198 9.29 -0.20 -7.17
N ASN A 199 8.08 0.33 -7.38
CA ASN A 199 7.32 0.95 -6.31
C ASN A 199 6.69 -0.12 -5.40
N GLY A 200 6.75 0.11 -4.10
CA GLY A 200 6.14 -0.81 -3.14
C GLY A 200 6.64 -0.63 -1.71
N VAL A 201 6.26 -1.59 -0.87
CA VAL A 201 6.62 -1.64 0.55
C VAL A 201 7.90 -2.43 0.79
N TYR A 202 8.76 -1.90 1.64
CA TYR A 202 10.06 -2.45 2.01
C TYR A 202 10.31 -2.28 3.52
N THR A 203 11.29 -3.01 4.03
CA THR A 203 11.81 -2.83 5.38
C THR A 203 13.17 -2.17 5.31
N LEU A 204 13.31 -1.03 6.00
CA LEU A 204 14.59 -0.37 6.20
C LEU A 204 15.08 -0.68 7.63
N GLU A 205 16.29 -1.22 7.75
CA GLU A 205 16.89 -1.52 9.06
C GLU A 205 18.36 -1.11 9.10
N ALA A 206 18.83 -0.72 10.28
CA ALA A 206 20.25 -0.61 10.56
C ALA A 206 20.81 -1.97 11.02
N ASP A 207 22.13 -2.12 10.95
CA ASP A 207 22.86 -3.25 11.55
C ASP A 207 22.90 -3.20 13.09
N SER A 208 22.53 -2.07 13.69
CA SER A 208 22.39 -1.89 15.13
C SER A 208 20.92 -1.86 15.57
N ALA A 209 20.67 -2.00 16.88
CA ALA A 209 19.32 -1.95 17.44
C ALA A 209 18.70 -0.53 17.43
N THR A 210 19.50 0.51 17.16
CA THR A 210 19.05 1.90 17.12
C THR A 210 19.67 2.60 15.92
N PRO A 211 18.87 3.03 14.94
CA PRO A 211 17.40 3.11 14.96
C PRO A 211 16.69 1.75 14.80
N LYS A 212 15.45 1.67 15.29
CA LYS A 212 14.60 0.49 15.09
C LYS A 212 14.27 0.32 13.59
N PRO A 213 14.05 -0.92 13.12
CA PRO A 213 13.55 -1.15 11.77
C PRO A 213 12.26 -0.38 11.52
N GLU A 214 12.10 0.14 10.30
CA GLU A 214 10.92 0.85 9.86
C GLU A 214 10.37 0.30 8.54
N THR A 215 9.05 0.29 8.42
CA THR A 215 8.38 0.00 7.15
C THR A 215 8.38 1.26 6.29
N VAL A 216 8.86 1.15 5.06
CA VAL A 216 8.91 2.24 4.08
C VAL A 216 8.14 1.87 2.82
N TYR A 217 7.49 2.84 2.18
CA TYR A 217 6.87 2.68 0.88
C TYR A 217 7.54 3.64 -0.10
N LEU A 218 8.16 3.07 -1.13
CA LEU A 218 8.94 3.81 -2.13
C LEU A 218 8.08 4.06 -3.36
N ASP A 219 7.86 5.33 -3.69
CA ASP A 219 7.16 5.75 -4.91
C ASP A 219 7.43 7.23 -5.22
N ASP A 220 8.14 7.49 -6.33
CA ASP A 220 8.47 8.85 -6.78
C ASP A 220 7.23 9.71 -7.07
N GLN A 221 6.15 9.11 -7.57
CA GLN A 221 4.93 9.84 -7.91
C GLN A 221 4.12 10.24 -6.69
N LEU A 222 4.31 9.56 -5.55
CA LEU A 222 3.55 9.79 -4.33
C LEU A 222 4.33 10.61 -3.30
N SER A 223 5.66 10.49 -3.32
CA SER A 223 6.54 11.30 -2.49
C SER A 223 6.28 12.80 -2.69
N GLY A 224 6.13 13.54 -1.60
CA GLY A 224 5.86 14.99 -1.63
C GLY A 224 4.42 15.41 -1.94
N LYS A 225 3.49 14.49 -2.20
CA LYS A 225 2.05 14.79 -2.30
C LYS A 225 1.37 14.73 -0.93
N SER A 226 0.26 15.44 -0.75
CA SER A 226 -0.62 15.34 0.43
C SER A 226 -1.40 14.01 0.45
N VAL A 227 -0.66 12.92 0.57
CA VAL A 227 -1.14 11.55 0.72
C VAL A 227 -1.00 11.17 2.20
N HIS A 228 -1.96 10.39 2.71
CA HIS A 228 -1.97 9.94 4.10
C HIS A 228 -1.84 8.42 4.21
N GLY A 229 -1.74 7.71 3.09
CA GLY A 229 -1.55 6.28 3.06
C GLY A 229 -1.78 5.68 1.69
N ILE A 230 -1.47 4.40 1.57
CA ILE A 230 -1.56 3.60 0.35
C ILE A 230 -2.31 2.31 0.64
N LEU A 231 -3.12 1.88 -0.31
CA LEU A 231 -3.77 0.58 -0.33
C LEU A 231 -3.34 -0.16 -1.58
N ASP A 232 -2.64 -1.29 -1.43
CA ASP A 232 -2.22 -2.16 -2.51
C ASP A 232 -3.04 -3.47 -2.49
N LEU A 233 -3.89 -3.64 -3.49
CA LEU A 233 -4.68 -4.87 -3.68
C LEU A 233 -4.10 -5.72 -4.79
N TYR A 234 -3.72 -6.95 -4.45
CA TYR A 234 -3.17 -7.92 -5.38
C TYR A 234 -4.25 -8.90 -5.83
N TRP A 235 -4.22 -9.23 -7.12
CA TRP A 235 -5.13 -10.17 -7.73
C TRP A 235 -4.35 -11.14 -8.60
N ASP A 236 -4.57 -12.45 -8.48
CA ASP A 236 -3.86 -13.50 -9.24
C ASP A 236 -4.79 -14.45 -9.99
N THR A 237 -6.09 -14.41 -9.70
CA THR A 237 -7.06 -15.32 -10.31
C THR A 237 -7.34 -14.87 -11.75
N SER A 238 -7.10 -15.75 -12.72
CA SER A 238 -7.46 -15.50 -14.12
C SER A 238 -8.98 -15.27 -14.27
N GLN A 239 -9.39 -14.37 -15.15
CA GLN A 239 -10.77 -13.97 -15.37
C GLN A 239 -11.05 -13.85 -16.87
N ASP A 240 -11.61 -14.92 -17.42
CA ASP A 240 -12.04 -14.99 -18.83
C ASP A 240 -13.56 -14.77 -19.00
N SER A 241 -14.28 -14.73 -17.87
CA SER A 241 -15.70 -14.40 -17.79
C SER A 241 -15.98 -13.63 -16.50
N VAL A 242 -17.13 -12.94 -16.44
CA VAL A 242 -17.55 -12.29 -15.21
C VAL A 242 -17.98 -13.36 -14.20
N PRO A 243 -17.43 -13.35 -12.97
CA PRO A 243 -17.82 -14.31 -11.93
C PRO A 243 -19.30 -14.21 -11.59
N ALA A 244 -19.94 -15.38 -11.39
CA ALA A 244 -21.32 -15.47 -10.95
C ALA A 244 -21.54 -15.00 -9.50
N ASN A 245 -20.49 -15.00 -8.66
CA ASN A 245 -20.55 -14.55 -7.28
C ASN A 245 -20.03 -13.11 -7.16
N SER A 246 -20.88 -12.25 -6.59
CA SER A 246 -20.63 -10.83 -6.31
C SER A 246 -19.23 -10.61 -5.73
N GLY A 247 -18.37 -9.87 -6.44
CA GLY A 247 -16.93 -9.79 -6.22
C GLY A 247 -16.41 -9.64 -4.78
N LYS A 248 -15.11 -9.93 -4.58
CA LYS A 248 -14.46 -9.99 -3.25
C LYS A 248 -14.73 -8.75 -2.42
N GLU A 249 -14.91 -8.94 -1.13
CA GLU A 249 -15.10 -7.85 -0.19
C GLU A 249 -13.86 -7.69 0.69
N PHE A 250 -13.44 -6.45 0.89
CA PHE A 250 -12.31 -6.11 1.73
C PHE A 250 -12.73 -5.08 2.78
N GLN A 251 -12.12 -5.14 3.95
CA GLN A 251 -12.49 -4.28 5.07
C GLN A 251 -11.24 -3.69 5.72
N ILE A 252 -11.28 -2.39 5.99
CA ILE A 252 -10.32 -1.69 6.84
C ILE A 252 -11.07 -1.32 8.12
N ASN A 253 -10.57 -1.79 9.26
CA ASN A 253 -11.22 -1.63 10.55
C ASN A 253 -10.48 -0.60 11.40
N PHE A 254 -11.18 0.38 11.94
CA PHE A 254 -10.59 1.32 12.92
C PHE A 254 -11.21 1.10 14.29
N LYS A 255 -10.38 1.16 15.34
CA LYS A 255 -10.85 1.11 16.72
C LYS A 255 -10.96 2.52 17.27
N ARG A 256 -12.13 2.86 17.80
CA ARG A 256 -12.33 4.14 18.50
C ARG A 256 -11.63 4.08 19.85
N LYS A 257 -11.07 5.21 20.27
CA LYS A 257 -10.49 5.39 21.61
C LYS A 257 -11.54 5.21 22.71
#